data_AF-A0A6J5XI07-F1
#
_entry.id   AF-A0A6J5XI07-F1
#
_cell.length_a   1.000
_cell.length_b   1.000
_cell.length_c   1.000
_cell.angle_alpha   90.00
_cell.angle_beta   90.00
_cell.angle_gamma   90.00
#
_symmetry.space_group_name_H-M   'P 1'
#
loop_
_entity.id
_entity.type
_entity.pdbx_description
1 polymer ?
#
loop_
_entity_poly.entity_id
_entity_poly.type
_entity_poly.pdbx_seq_one_letter_code
_entity_poly.pdbx_strand_id
1 'polypeptide(L)'
;MMVRPSSSGLLVGLLWLCCWGAMAQTGAEYMAYKDPKQPLNRRIKDLMGQMTLEEKIGQMTQLDRANVTAEIMRDFSLGSVLSGGGSVPREQASPQDWINMFNEFQKGALSSRLGIPMIYGIDAVHGHNNVYKATIFPHNVGLGATRDPELVKKIGAATALEVRATGINYAFAPCIAVCRDPRWGRCYESYSEDPAVVIQMTDVILGLQGEIPAGSRKGVPYVGGKDKVAACAKHFVGDGGTTRGINENNTVIDRHGLLSIHMPAYYHSIIKGVSTIMVSYSSLNGKKMHAHHELVTKFLKDTLKFRGFVISDWQGIDKINYPLHSNYPEAVLAGVQAGIDMVMVPFNHTEFIGIVTDHVNNKRIPMSRIDDAVRRILRVKFVMGLFENPLADESFVDKLGSQAHRDLAREAVRKSLVLLKNGENADTPVLPLPKKTKGY
;
A
#
# COMPACT_ATOMS: atom_id res chain seq x y z
N MET A 1 -35.03 -85.56 31.12
CA MET A 1 -34.49 -84.85 29.94
C MET A 1 -35.09 -83.44 29.96
N MET A 2 -34.28 -82.42 30.32
CA MET A 2 -33.67 -81.47 29.37
C MET A 2 -34.75 -80.57 28.73
N VAL A 3 -34.76 -79.22 28.80
CA VAL A 3 -33.69 -78.20 28.94
C VAL A 3 -34.29 -76.90 29.54
N ARG A 4 -33.47 -76.12 30.26
CA ARG A 4 -33.74 -74.78 30.83
C ARG A 4 -33.86 -73.67 29.76
N PRO A 5 -34.59 -72.56 29.98
CA PRO A 5 -34.51 -71.40 29.11
C PRO A 5 -33.26 -70.57 29.42
N SER A 6 -32.45 -70.26 28.40
CA SER A 6 -31.28 -69.38 28.50
C SER A 6 -31.70 -67.91 28.35
N SER A 7 -31.49 -67.15 29.42
CA SER A 7 -31.49 -65.70 29.47
C SER A 7 -30.27 -65.15 28.73
N SER A 8 -30.44 -64.73 27.47
CA SER A 8 -29.38 -64.07 26.69
C SER A 8 -29.97 -63.15 25.62
N GLY A 9 -30.79 -62.18 26.04
CA GLY A 9 -31.43 -61.21 25.13
C GLY A 9 -31.18 -59.74 25.46
N LEU A 10 -30.26 -59.45 26.38
CA LEU A 10 -30.12 -58.12 26.98
C LEU A 10 -28.65 -57.65 27.04
N LEU A 11 -27.90 -57.89 25.96
CA LEU A 11 -26.51 -57.40 25.86
C LEU A 11 -26.01 -57.10 24.43
N VAL A 12 -26.90 -57.09 23.43
CA VAL A 12 -26.52 -56.71 22.04
C VAL A 12 -27.08 -55.33 21.65
N GLY A 13 -28.03 -54.77 22.40
CA GLY A 13 -28.59 -53.43 22.16
C GLY A 13 -27.76 -52.26 22.69
N LEU A 14 -26.74 -52.50 23.52
CA LEU A 14 -25.90 -51.45 24.13
C LEU A 14 -24.55 -51.24 23.43
N LEU A 15 -24.16 -52.10 22.49
CA LEU A 15 -22.92 -51.94 21.71
C LEU A 15 -23.12 -51.16 20.39
N TRP A 16 -24.37 -50.95 19.96
CA TRP A 16 -24.67 -50.12 18.79
C TRP A 16 -24.87 -48.63 19.10
N LEU A 17 -25.04 -48.27 20.38
CA LEU A 17 -25.12 -46.87 20.82
C LEU A 17 -23.76 -46.26 21.20
N CYS A 18 -22.70 -47.07 21.34
CA CYS A 18 -21.35 -46.58 21.63
C CYS A 18 -20.51 -46.28 20.37
N CYS A 19 -20.97 -46.66 19.17
CA CYS A 19 -20.22 -46.40 17.93
C CYS A 19 -20.69 -45.16 17.16
N TRP A 20 -21.76 -44.47 17.60
CA TRP A 20 -22.09 -43.12 17.11
C TRP A 20 -21.52 -41.99 17.97
N GLY A 21 -21.00 -42.31 19.16
CA GLY A 21 -20.35 -41.33 20.06
C GLY A 21 -18.87 -41.08 19.80
N ALA A 22 -18.26 -41.74 18.81
CA ALA A 22 -16.81 -41.71 18.56
C ALA A 22 -16.42 -41.10 17.19
N MET A 23 -17.32 -40.30 16.59
CA MET A 23 -16.97 -39.36 15.52
C MET A 23 -17.12 -37.90 15.98
N ALA A 24 -16.85 -37.62 17.26
CA ALA A 24 -16.41 -36.29 17.66
C ALA A 24 -14.88 -36.24 17.54
N GLN A 25 -14.38 -36.52 16.34
CA GLN A 25 -13.00 -36.21 16.01
C GLN A 25 -12.94 -34.68 15.96
N THR A 26 -12.10 -34.11 16.80
CA THR A 26 -11.70 -32.71 16.83
C THR A 26 -11.07 -32.32 15.48
N GLY A 27 -11.90 -32.26 14.44
CA GLY A 27 -11.52 -31.69 13.16
C GLY A 27 -11.44 -30.19 13.38
N ALA A 28 -10.24 -29.63 13.29
CA ALA A 28 -10.09 -28.20 13.11
C ALA A 28 -11.05 -27.76 12.00
N GLU A 29 -11.99 -26.88 12.33
CA GLU A 29 -13.02 -26.42 11.41
C GLU A 29 -12.32 -25.93 10.12
N TYR A 30 -12.70 -26.47 8.96
CA TYR A 30 -12.03 -26.15 7.71
C TYR A 30 -12.20 -24.66 7.39
N MET A 31 -11.12 -23.89 7.53
CA MET A 31 -11.09 -22.45 7.25
C MET A 31 -10.76 -22.21 5.77
N ALA A 32 -11.80 -22.00 4.95
CA ALA A 32 -11.62 -21.82 3.50
C ALA A 32 -10.70 -20.62 3.16
N TYR A 33 -10.64 -19.58 4.01
CA TYR A 33 -9.73 -18.46 3.80
C TYR A 33 -8.24 -18.82 3.94
N LYS A 34 -7.90 -19.90 4.65
CA LYS A 34 -6.51 -20.40 4.77
C LYS A 34 -6.10 -21.32 3.63
N ASP A 35 -7.04 -21.79 2.82
CA ASP A 35 -6.75 -22.67 1.69
C ASP A 35 -6.40 -21.85 0.43
N PRO A 36 -5.14 -21.85 -0.04
CA PRO A 36 -4.72 -21.08 -1.20
C PRO A 36 -5.34 -21.57 -2.51
N LYS A 37 -5.93 -22.78 -2.54
CA LYS A 37 -6.61 -23.32 -3.72
C LYS A 37 -8.03 -22.78 -3.88
N GLN A 38 -8.59 -22.13 -2.85
CA GLN A 38 -9.92 -21.55 -2.94
C GLN A 38 -9.92 -20.26 -3.76
N PRO A 39 -11.00 -19.99 -4.54
CA PRO A 39 -11.15 -18.72 -5.24
C PRO A 39 -11.04 -17.53 -4.29
N LEU A 40 -10.35 -16.47 -4.72
CA LEU A 40 -10.12 -15.24 -3.95
C LEU A 40 -11.39 -14.73 -3.25
N ASN A 41 -12.50 -14.60 -3.97
CA ASN A 41 -13.74 -14.07 -3.40
C ASN A 41 -14.36 -15.01 -2.35
N ARG A 42 -14.12 -16.32 -2.44
CA ARG A 42 -14.55 -17.28 -1.42
C ARG A 42 -13.72 -17.10 -0.15
N ARG A 43 -12.39 -16.96 -0.28
CA ARG A 43 -11.49 -16.70 0.85
C ARG A 43 -11.84 -15.41 1.59
N ILE A 44 -12.09 -14.32 0.84
CA ILE A 44 -12.50 -13.05 1.43
C ILE A 44 -13.85 -13.16 2.13
N LYS A 45 -14.85 -13.78 1.49
CA LYS A 45 -16.20 -13.94 2.08
C LYS A 45 -16.14 -14.78 3.36
N ASP A 46 -15.39 -15.87 3.34
CA ASP A 46 -15.20 -16.77 4.48
C ASP A 46 -14.55 -16.03 5.66
N LEU A 47 -13.42 -15.34 5.43
CA LEU A 47 -12.74 -14.58 6.47
C LEU A 47 -13.63 -13.47 7.04
N MET A 48 -14.26 -12.65 6.18
CA MET A 48 -15.11 -11.56 6.62
C MET A 48 -16.34 -12.02 7.42
N GLY A 49 -16.85 -13.21 7.15
CA GLY A 49 -17.97 -13.81 7.89
C GLY A 49 -17.60 -14.22 9.31
N GLN A 50 -16.31 -14.38 9.59
CA GLN A 50 -15.78 -14.74 10.91
C GLN A 50 -15.29 -13.53 11.70
N MET A 51 -15.12 -12.36 11.07
CA MET A 51 -14.55 -11.17 11.71
C MET A 51 -15.55 -10.44 12.60
N THR A 52 -15.11 -10.03 13.79
CA THR A 52 -15.83 -9.08 14.65
C THR A 52 -15.75 -7.64 14.09
N LEU A 53 -16.49 -6.71 14.70
CA LEU A 53 -16.38 -5.30 14.34
C LEU A 53 -14.97 -4.76 14.64
N GLU A 54 -14.42 -5.11 15.79
CA GLU A 54 -13.11 -4.68 16.27
C GLU A 54 -12.00 -5.18 15.32
N GLU A 55 -12.06 -6.45 14.89
CA GLU A 55 -11.11 -7.00 13.92
C GLU A 55 -11.23 -6.31 12.56
N LYS A 56 -12.44 -5.92 12.15
CA LYS A 56 -12.66 -5.15 10.91
C LYS A 56 -12.06 -3.75 11.00
N ILE A 57 -12.29 -3.03 12.10
CA ILE A 57 -11.71 -1.70 12.33
C ILE A 57 -10.19 -1.79 12.48
N GLY A 58 -9.68 -2.84 13.11
CA GLY A 58 -8.26 -3.16 13.19
C GLY A 58 -7.62 -3.22 11.81
N GLN A 59 -8.26 -3.90 10.85
CA GLN A 59 -7.79 -3.94 9.45
C GLN A 59 -7.72 -2.58 8.76
N MET A 60 -8.56 -1.62 9.17
CA MET A 60 -8.58 -0.25 8.65
C MET A 60 -7.53 0.65 9.30
N THR A 61 -6.81 0.17 10.31
CA THR A 61 -5.84 0.96 11.08
C THR A 61 -4.41 0.70 10.61
N GLN A 62 -3.66 1.76 10.32
CA GLN A 62 -2.23 1.72 10.07
C GLN A 62 -1.48 2.63 11.07
N LEU A 63 -0.43 2.09 11.71
CA LEU A 63 0.42 2.80 12.68
C LEU A 63 1.87 2.90 12.24
N ASP A 64 2.56 3.95 12.64
CA ASP A 64 4.02 4.01 12.51
C ASP A 64 4.65 3.00 13.46
N ARG A 65 5.70 2.32 13.01
CA ARG A 65 6.43 1.29 13.74
C ARG A 65 6.87 1.73 15.14
N ALA A 66 7.13 3.01 15.36
CA ALA A 66 7.53 3.52 16.67
C ALA A 66 6.42 3.41 17.73
N ASN A 67 5.17 3.18 17.31
CA ASN A 67 3.98 3.08 18.17
C ASN A 67 3.36 1.67 18.13
N VAL A 68 4.12 0.66 17.71
CA VAL A 68 3.65 -0.72 17.53
C VAL A 68 4.52 -1.69 18.31
N THR A 69 3.89 -2.66 18.94
CA THR A 69 4.52 -3.88 19.48
C THR A 69 3.80 -5.12 18.94
N ALA A 70 4.38 -6.31 19.13
CA ALA A 70 3.72 -7.56 18.76
C ALA A 70 2.37 -7.77 19.48
N GLU A 71 2.24 -7.32 20.72
CA GLU A 71 1.00 -7.35 21.51
C GLU A 71 -0.04 -6.42 20.92
N ILE A 72 0.32 -5.18 20.57
CA ILE A 72 -0.61 -4.24 19.93
C ILE A 72 -1.12 -4.83 18.60
N MET A 73 -0.24 -5.45 17.80
CA MET A 73 -0.62 -6.12 16.57
C MET A 73 -1.66 -7.23 16.81
N ARG A 74 -1.45 -8.05 17.85
CA ARG A 74 -2.34 -9.16 18.22
C ARG A 74 -3.68 -8.66 18.76
N ASP A 75 -3.64 -7.79 19.75
CA ASP A 75 -4.79 -7.44 20.60
C ASP A 75 -5.78 -6.53 19.85
N PHE A 76 -5.29 -5.69 18.92
CA PHE A 76 -6.13 -4.82 18.08
C PHE A 76 -6.32 -5.35 16.66
N SER A 77 -5.79 -6.53 16.34
CA SER A 77 -5.86 -7.12 14.98
C SER A 77 -5.46 -6.13 13.88
N LEU A 78 -4.39 -5.36 14.13
CA LEU A 78 -3.98 -4.25 13.29
C LEU A 78 -3.71 -4.68 11.85
N GLY A 79 -4.26 -3.90 10.91
CA GLY A 79 -4.19 -4.20 9.48
C GLY A 79 -2.82 -3.93 8.88
N SER A 80 -2.13 -2.90 9.36
CA SER A 80 -0.92 -2.43 8.73
C SER A 80 0.00 -1.67 9.69
N VAL A 81 1.29 -1.69 9.37
CA VAL A 81 2.33 -0.87 9.97
C VAL A 81 2.99 -0.05 8.86
N LEU A 82 3.58 1.10 9.18
CA LEU A 82 4.50 1.79 8.29
C LEU A 82 5.78 2.23 8.98
N SER A 83 6.76 2.62 8.17
CA SER A 83 7.84 3.53 8.58
C SER A 83 7.65 4.86 7.88
N GLY A 84 7.39 5.94 8.65
CA GLY A 84 7.50 7.30 8.14
C GLY A 84 8.93 7.68 7.73
N GLY A 85 9.12 8.84 7.12
CA GLY A 85 10.45 9.34 6.73
C GLY A 85 11.41 9.36 7.93
N GLY A 86 12.52 8.63 7.85
CA GLY A 86 13.49 8.50 8.94
C GLY A 86 13.08 7.60 10.11
N SER A 87 11.87 7.01 10.11
CA SER A 87 11.45 6.03 11.12
C SER A 87 12.14 4.70 10.83
N VAL A 88 13.32 4.48 11.41
CA VAL A 88 14.16 3.29 11.17
C VAL A 88 14.38 2.50 12.46
N PRO A 89 14.67 1.17 12.41
CA PRO A 89 14.90 0.37 13.61
C PRO A 89 16.02 0.95 14.50
N ARG A 90 17.11 1.38 13.85
CA ARG A 90 18.27 2.05 14.46
C ARG A 90 19.08 2.76 13.38
N GLU A 91 19.99 3.64 13.78
CA GLU A 91 20.93 4.27 12.84
C GLU A 91 21.75 3.19 12.12
N GLN A 92 21.90 3.35 10.81
CA GLN A 92 22.65 2.42 9.94
C GLN A 92 22.22 0.95 10.12
N ALA A 93 20.91 0.72 10.34
CA ALA A 93 20.32 -0.61 10.43
C ALA A 93 20.69 -1.47 9.21
N SER A 94 21.11 -2.70 9.46
CA SER A 94 21.34 -3.72 8.45
C SER A 94 20.01 -4.27 7.90
N PRO A 95 20.00 -4.95 6.74
CA PRO A 95 18.82 -5.69 6.28
C PRO A 95 18.23 -6.60 7.37
N GLN A 96 19.07 -7.26 8.17
CA GLN A 96 18.62 -8.18 9.21
C GLN A 96 17.88 -7.46 10.34
N ASP A 97 18.30 -6.25 10.73
CA ASP A 97 17.60 -5.47 11.75
C ASP A 97 16.16 -5.15 11.31
N TRP A 98 15.99 -4.78 10.03
CA TRP A 98 14.67 -4.56 9.45
C TRP A 98 13.84 -5.85 9.38
N ILE A 99 14.44 -6.96 8.93
CA ILE A 99 13.77 -8.26 8.85
C ILE A 99 13.31 -8.74 10.22
N ASN A 100 14.14 -8.59 11.26
CA ASN A 100 13.81 -8.97 12.62
C ASN A 100 12.61 -8.15 13.12
N MET A 101 12.63 -6.83 12.96
CA MET A 101 11.51 -5.94 13.32
C MET A 101 10.24 -6.30 12.55
N PHE A 102 10.33 -6.49 11.23
CA PHE A 102 9.20 -6.87 10.39
C PHE A 102 8.58 -8.19 10.84
N ASN A 103 9.40 -9.22 11.06
CA ASN A 103 8.96 -10.54 11.47
C ASN A 103 8.38 -10.54 12.89
N GLU A 104 8.88 -9.70 13.80
CA GLU A 104 8.32 -9.53 15.14
C GLU A 104 6.87 -9.04 15.08
N PHE A 105 6.61 -7.94 14.37
CA PHE A 105 5.26 -7.41 14.19
C PHE A 105 4.35 -8.39 13.45
N GLN A 106 4.89 -9.07 12.42
CA GLN A 106 4.13 -10.05 11.67
C GLN A 106 3.73 -11.25 12.53
N LYS A 107 4.63 -11.77 13.39
CA LYS A 107 4.31 -12.82 14.36
C LYS A 107 3.22 -12.37 15.34
N GLY A 108 3.26 -11.12 15.78
CA GLY A 108 2.18 -10.51 16.57
C GLY A 108 0.83 -10.60 15.84
N ALA A 109 0.76 -10.13 14.59
CA ALA A 109 -0.46 -10.20 13.78
C ALA A 109 -0.96 -11.65 13.55
N LEU A 110 -0.05 -12.57 13.26
CA LEU A 110 -0.36 -13.98 13.03
C LEU A 110 -0.82 -14.72 14.30
N SER A 111 -0.47 -14.22 15.48
CA SER A 111 -0.91 -14.77 16.77
C SER A 111 -2.32 -14.31 17.18
N SER A 112 -2.94 -13.39 16.44
CA SER A 112 -4.35 -13.02 16.63
C SER A 112 -5.29 -14.19 16.32
N ARG A 113 -6.54 -14.11 16.79
CA ARG A 113 -7.54 -15.17 16.63
C ARG A 113 -7.72 -15.67 15.19
N LEU A 114 -7.72 -14.75 14.22
CA LEU A 114 -7.86 -15.07 12.79
C LEU A 114 -6.51 -15.11 12.05
N GLY A 115 -5.41 -14.76 12.70
CA GLY A 115 -4.06 -14.79 12.12
C GLY A 115 -3.95 -14.03 10.80
N ILE A 116 -4.59 -12.85 10.70
CA ILE A 116 -4.57 -12.04 9.48
C ILE A 116 -3.21 -11.32 9.39
N PRO A 117 -2.39 -11.57 8.36
CA PRO A 117 -1.06 -10.96 8.28
C PRO A 117 -1.17 -9.44 8.05
N MET A 118 -0.25 -8.69 8.64
CA MET A 118 -0.13 -7.25 8.41
C MET A 118 0.62 -6.96 7.11
N ILE A 119 0.22 -5.87 6.45
CA ILE A 119 0.95 -5.27 5.33
C ILE A 119 1.82 -4.12 5.87
N TYR A 120 3.08 -4.03 5.44
CA TYR A 120 4.03 -3.03 5.95
C TYR A 120 4.37 -2.03 4.85
N GLY A 121 4.03 -0.75 5.06
CA GLY A 121 4.25 0.36 4.13
C GLY A 121 5.55 1.15 4.38
N ILE A 122 6.18 1.65 3.32
CA ILE A 122 7.28 2.62 3.42
C ILE A 122 7.37 3.52 2.18
N ASP A 123 7.89 4.74 2.33
CA ASP A 123 8.17 5.67 1.23
C ASP A 123 9.41 5.30 0.40
N ALA A 124 9.39 4.15 -0.29
CA ALA A 124 10.44 3.79 -1.26
C ALA A 124 10.26 4.52 -2.62
N VAL A 125 10.44 5.86 -2.62
CA VAL A 125 10.03 6.73 -3.75
C VAL A 125 11.12 7.01 -4.79
N HIS A 126 12.37 6.62 -4.54
CA HIS A 126 13.50 6.72 -5.47
C HIS A 126 14.56 5.67 -5.12
N GLY A 127 14.09 4.42 -4.97
CA GLY A 127 14.79 3.36 -4.25
C GLY A 127 14.28 3.23 -2.81
N HIS A 128 14.84 2.27 -2.06
CA HIS A 128 14.49 2.03 -0.65
C HIS A 128 15.17 3.02 0.29
N ASN A 129 14.87 4.30 0.07
CA ASN A 129 15.63 5.47 0.49
C ASN A 129 15.82 5.68 2.01
N ASN A 130 14.95 5.13 2.86
CA ASN A 130 15.10 5.16 4.31
C ASN A 130 16.20 4.20 4.80
N VAL A 131 16.60 3.23 3.98
CA VAL A 131 17.49 2.14 4.39
C VAL A 131 18.94 2.46 4.05
N TYR A 132 19.79 2.33 5.05
CA TYR A 132 21.23 2.52 4.89
C TYR A 132 21.80 1.57 3.83
N LYS A 133 22.64 2.12 2.94
CA LYS A 133 23.24 1.45 1.77
C LYS A 133 22.29 1.04 0.64
N ALA A 134 20.98 1.26 0.74
CA ALA A 134 20.08 1.06 -0.40
C ALA A 134 20.54 1.87 -1.63
N THR A 135 20.20 1.39 -2.83
CA THR A 135 20.43 2.16 -4.05
C THR A 135 19.50 3.36 -4.08
N ILE A 136 20.06 4.55 -4.31
CA ILE A 136 19.31 5.79 -4.48
C ILE A 136 19.28 6.14 -5.96
N PHE A 137 18.08 6.19 -6.52
CA PHE A 137 17.82 6.59 -7.90
C PHE A 137 17.59 8.10 -8.00
N PRO A 138 17.70 8.71 -9.20
CA PRO A 138 17.23 10.08 -9.41
C PRO A 138 15.77 10.23 -8.99
N HIS A 139 15.42 11.38 -8.41
CA HIS A 139 14.03 11.70 -8.15
C HIS A 139 13.22 11.86 -9.45
N ASN A 140 11.90 11.78 -9.32
CA ASN A 140 10.96 11.67 -10.42
C ASN A 140 11.12 12.76 -11.50
N VAL A 141 11.41 14.01 -11.14
CA VAL A 141 11.63 15.08 -12.14
C VAL A 141 12.78 14.74 -13.10
N GLY A 142 13.87 14.16 -12.60
CA GLY A 142 15.00 13.69 -13.40
C GLY A 142 14.63 12.44 -14.21
N LEU A 143 13.86 11.52 -13.64
CA LEU A 143 13.34 10.36 -14.37
C LEU A 143 12.40 10.78 -15.51
N GLY A 144 11.58 11.82 -15.29
CA GLY A 144 10.76 12.42 -16.33
C GLY A 144 11.60 12.92 -17.49
N ALA A 145 12.71 13.63 -17.21
CA ALA A 145 13.63 14.15 -18.23
C ALA A 145 14.19 13.06 -19.16
N THR A 146 14.27 11.80 -18.71
CA THR A 146 14.73 10.68 -19.54
C THR A 146 13.77 10.33 -20.69
N ARG A 147 12.47 10.61 -20.54
CA ARG A 147 11.38 10.15 -21.43
C ARG A 147 11.46 8.63 -21.73
N ASP A 148 11.95 7.85 -20.77
CA ASP A 148 12.21 6.42 -20.89
C ASP A 148 11.37 5.62 -19.86
N PRO A 149 10.11 5.27 -20.19
CA PRO A 149 9.25 4.53 -19.26
C PRO A 149 9.76 3.11 -18.96
N GLU A 150 10.49 2.48 -19.88
CA GLU A 150 11.11 1.16 -19.66
C GLU A 150 12.26 1.24 -18.65
N LEU A 151 13.06 2.30 -18.66
CA LEU A 151 14.03 2.57 -17.59
C LEU A 151 13.31 2.69 -16.23
N VAL A 152 12.24 3.48 -16.16
CA VAL A 152 11.49 3.70 -14.92
C VAL A 152 10.82 2.42 -14.40
N LYS A 153 10.36 1.55 -15.30
CA LYS A 153 9.91 0.19 -14.97
C LYS A 153 11.02 -0.68 -14.38
N LYS A 154 12.22 -0.67 -14.97
CA LYS A 154 13.39 -1.38 -14.41
C LYS A 154 13.77 -0.86 -13.02
N ILE A 155 13.69 0.47 -12.80
CA ILE A 155 13.90 1.08 -11.49
C ILE A 155 12.86 0.59 -10.48
N GLY A 156 11.58 0.51 -10.87
CA GLY A 156 10.53 -0.06 -10.04
C GLY A 156 10.84 -1.51 -9.63
N ALA A 157 11.31 -2.34 -10.57
CA ALA A 157 11.66 -3.73 -10.28
C ALA A 157 12.87 -3.87 -9.34
N ALA A 158 13.92 -3.05 -9.54
CA ALA A 158 15.06 -2.99 -8.64
C ALA A 158 14.65 -2.52 -7.24
N THR A 159 13.79 -1.50 -7.17
CA THR A 159 13.25 -0.98 -5.90
C THR A 159 12.44 -2.03 -5.16
N ALA A 160 11.57 -2.79 -5.84
CA ALA A 160 10.79 -3.85 -5.22
C ALA A 160 11.67 -4.92 -4.56
N LEU A 161 12.75 -5.34 -5.22
CA LEU A 161 13.72 -6.28 -4.67
C LEU A 161 14.41 -5.72 -3.43
N GLU A 162 14.84 -4.45 -3.45
CA GLU A 162 15.48 -3.83 -2.28
C GLU A 162 14.50 -3.64 -1.11
N VAL A 163 13.24 -3.33 -1.38
CA VAL A 163 12.19 -3.26 -0.35
C VAL A 163 11.93 -4.64 0.25
N ARG A 164 11.86 -5.69 -0.58
CA ARG A 164 11.73 -7.08 -0.11
C ARG A 164 12.95 -7.57 0.65
N ALA A 165 14.14 -7.07 0.35
CA ALA A 165 15.39 -7.35 1.08
C ALA A 165 15.33 -6.95 2.56
N THR A 166 14.36 -6.12 2.96
CA THR A 166 14.13 -5.73 4.36
C THR A 166 12.82 -6.27 4.93
N GLY A 167 12.20 -7.26 4.26
CA GLY A 167 10.91 -7.86 4.62
C GLY A 167 9.67 -7.05 4.23
N ILE A 168 9.83 -5.75 3.95
CA ILE A 168 8.72 -4.83 3.65
C ILE A 168 8.06 -5.23 2.30
N ASN A 169 6.75 -5.02 2.21
CA ASN A 169 5.93 -5.58 1.12
C ASN A 169 5.01 -4.56 0.42
N TYR A 170 5.08 -3.29 0.82
CA TYR A 170 4.26 -2.22 0.27
C TYR A 170 5.04 -0.90 0.17
N ALA A 171 5.14 -0.35 -1.02
CA ALA A 171 5.80 0.92 -1.29
C ALA A 171 4.77 2.04 -1.54
N PHE A 172 4.94 3.18 -0.87
CA PHE A 172 4.15 4.39 -1.12
C PHE A 172 4.63 5.14 -2.37
N ALA A 173 4.69 4.45 -3.51
CA ALA A 173 5.14 4.95 -4.79
C ALA A 173 4.33 4.33 -5.94
N PRO A 174 4.11 5.03 -7.06
CA PRO A 174 4.67 6.35 -7.40
C PRO A 174 3.85 7.57 -6.95
N CYS A 175 4.56 8.68 -6.72
CA CYS A 175 3.95 10.01 -6.80
C CYS A 175 3.69 10.34 -8.28
N ILE A 176 2.41 10.49 -8.64
CA ILE A 176 1.93 10.79 -10.00
C ILE A 176 1.31 12.18 -10.08
N ALA A 177 1.73 13.07 -9.17
CA ALA A 177 1.41 14.48 -9.25
C ALA A 177 1.83 15.03 -10.62
N VAL A 178 1.03 15.94 -11.14
CA VAL A 178 1.42 16.81 -12.26
C VAL A 178 1.70 18.18 -11.65
N CYS A 179 2.96 18.45 -11.32
CA CYS A 179 3.37 19.72 -10.72
C CYS A 179 3.14 20.87 -11.71
N ARG A 180 2.29 21.83 -11.36
CA ARG A 180 1.97 23.00 -12.21
C ARG A 180 2.62 24.30 -11.72
N ASP A 181 3.30 24.25 -10.58
CA ASP A 181 4.00 25.37 -9.99
C ASP A 181 5.27 24.90 -9.28
N PRO A 182 6.46 25.19 -9.82
CA PRO A 182 7.72 24.69 -9.27
C PRO A 182 8.09 25.28 -7.91
N ARG A 183 7.34 26.25 -7.39
CA ARG A 183 7.44 26.70 -5.99
C ARG A 183 7.02 25.62 -5.01
N TRP A 184 6.31 24.60 -5.46
CA TRP A 184 5.90 23.48 -4.64
C TRP A 184 7.09 22.65 -4.17
N GLY A 185 7.24 22.52 -2.84
CA GLY A 185 8.34 21.79 -2.22
C GLY A 185 8.43 20.30 -2.56
N ARG A 186 7.40 19.73 -3.21
CA ARG A 186 7.38 18.34 -3.71
C ARG A 186 7.44 18.25 -5.24
N CYS A 187 7.77 19.34 -5.94
CA CYS A 187 7.79 19.34 -7.40
C CYS A 187 8.83 18.34 -7.96
N TYR A 188 9.90 18.03 -7.22
CA TYR A 188 10.87 16.99 -7.60
C TYR A 188 10.29 15.56 -7.58
N GLU A 189 9.18 15.33 -6.85
CA GLU A 189 8.45 14.06 -6.84
C GLU A 189 7.47 13.93 -8.01
N SER A 190 7.23 15.01 -8.77
CA SER A 190 6.47 14.98 -10.01
C SER A 190 7.39 14.63 -11.18
N TYR A 191 6.97 13.70 -12.05
CA TYR A 191 7.76 13.38 -13.24
C TYR A 191 7.79 14.54 -14.25
N SER A 192 6.69 15.29 -14.38
CA SER A 192 6.62 16.41 -15.31
C SER A 192 5.43 17.31 -14.98
N GLU A 193 5.46 18.54 -15.51
CA GLU A 193 4.28 19.37 -15.63
C GLU A 193 3.33 18.89 -16.75
N ASP A 194 3.83 18.09 -17.69
CA ASP A 194 3.06 17.50 -18.79
C ASP A 194 2.40 16.18 -18.35
N PRO A 195 1.05 16.07 -18.33
CA PRO A 195 0.34 14.85 -17.99
C PRO A 195 0.74 13.64 -18.84
N ALA A 196 1.11 13.84 -20.12
CA ALA A 196 1.48 12.74 -21.01
C ALA A 196 2.76 12.03 -20.54
N VAL A 197 3.74 12.79 -20.04
CA VAL A 197 4.96 12.22 -19.45
C VAL A 197 4.64 11.47 -18.17
N VAL A 198 3.81 12.05 -17.29
CA VAL A 198 3.41 11.39 -16.03
C VAL A 198 2.66 10.07 -16.31
N ILE A 199 1.79 10.03 -17.33
CA ILE A 199 1.12 8.79 -17.78
C ILE A 199 2.14 7.73 -18.18
N GLN A 200 3.15 8.07 -18.98
CA GLN A 200 4.19 7.11 -19.40
C GLN A 200 4.93 6.56 -18.17
N MET A 201 5.32 7.42 -17.23
CA MET A 201 6.08 7.02 -16.04
C MET A 201 5.30 6.15 -15.04
N THR A 202 3.98 6.00 -15.21
CA THR A 202 3.21 5.00 -14.44
C THR A 202 3.67 3.55 -14.69
N ASP A 203 4.53 3.29 -15.68
CA ASP A 203 5.19 1.98 -15.89
C ASP A 203 6.04 1.51 -14.71
N VAL A 204 6.45 2.42 -13.81
CA VAL A 204 7.06 2.04 -12.52
C VAL A 204 6.17 1.07 -11.71
N ILE A 205 4.84 1.14 -11.86
CA ILE A 205 3.90 0.25 -11.18
C ILE A 205 4.09 -1.19 -11.65
N LEU A 206 4.34 -1.41 -12.95
CA LEU A 206 4.63 -2.73 -13.51
C LEU A 206 5.98 -3.26 -13.05
N GLY A 207 6.93 -2.37 -12.77
CA GLY A 207 8.20 -2.71 -12.11
C GLY A 207 7.99 -3.17 -10.68
N LEU A 208 7.29 -2.36 -9.89
CA LEU A 208 7.06 -2.59 -8.46
C LEU A 208 6.22 -3.85 -8.22
N GLN A 209 5.13 -4.01 -8.98
CA GLN A 209 4.13 -5.05 -8.78
C GLN A 209 4.30 -6.24 -9.72
N GLY A 210 5.06 -6.13 -10.80
CA GLY A 210 5.13 -7.13 -11.87
C GLY A 210 4.08 -6.93 -12.97
N GLU A 211 4.27 -7.64 -14.07
CA GLU A 211 3.39 -7.59 -15.24
C GLU A 211 2.03 -8.23 -14.97
N ILE A 212 0.98 -7.53 -15.38
CA ILE A 212 -0.38 -8.05 -15.25
C ILE A 212 -0.61 -9.11 -16.33
N PRO A 213 -1.16 -10.29 -15.98
CA PRO A 213 -1.48 -11.31 -16.97
C PRO A 213 -2.43 -10.78 -18.05
N ALA A 214 -2.16 -11.14 -19.30
CA ALA A 214 -3.01 -10.75 -20.43
C ALA A 214 -4.48 -11.17 -20.20
N GLY A 215 -5.42 -10.29 -20.52
CA GLY A 215 -6.85 -10.52 -20.32
C GLY A 215 -7.35 -10.32 -18.88
N SER A 216 -6.49 -9.92 -17.94
CA SER A 216 -6.92 -9.58 -16.58
C SER A 216 -7.95 -8.45 -16.56
N ARG A 217 -8.88 -8.54 -15.60
CA ARG A 217 -9.89 -7.50 -15.40
C ARG A 217 -9.24 -6.20 -14.95
N LYS A 218 -9.43 -5.13 -15.73
CA LYS A 218 -8.98 -3.78 -15.38
C LYS A 218 -9.55 -3.31 -14.04
N GLY A 219 -8.73 -2.59 -13.27
CA GLY A 219 -9.08 -2.01 -11.97
C GLY A 219 -9.04 -2.97 -10.79
N VAL A 220 -8.68 -4.24 -11.01
CA VAL A 220 -8.37 -5.20 -9.95
C VAL A 220 -6.90 -5.01 -9.53
N PRO A 221 -6.56 -4.97 -8.22
CA PRO A 221 -5.18 -4.87 -7.77
C PRO A 221 -4.38 -6.10 -8.20
N TYR A 222 -3.07 -5.95 -8.37
CA TYR A 222 -2.17 -7.04 -8.76
C TYR A 222 -0.80 -6.89 -8.10
N VAL A 223 -0.20 -8.01 -7.67
CA VAL A 223 1.20 -8.13 -7.26
C VAL A 223 1.68 -9.53 -7.66
N GLY A 224 2.58 -9.59 -8.63
CA GLY A 224 3.03 -10.80 -9.33
C GLY A 224 4.25 -11.46 -8.71
N GLY A 225 4.09 -12.02 -7.50
CA GLY A 225 5.11 -12.85 -6.86
C GLY A 225 5.72 -12.25 -5.59
N LYS A 226 6.54 -13.06 -4.90
CA LYS A 226 7.16 -12.71 -3.61
C LYS A 226 8.30 -11.69 -3.73
N ASP A 227 8.83 -11.51 -4.93
CA ASP A 227 9.88 -10.54 -5.30
C ASP A 227 9.30 -9.16 -5.69
N LYS A 228 7.97 -8.99 -5.58
CA LYS A 228 7.24 -7.75 -5.91
C LYS A 228 6.60 -7.14 -4.66
N VAL A 229 6.28 -5.85 -4.72
CA VAL A 229 5.62 -5.12 -3.62
C VAL A 229 4.32 -4.53 -4.11
N ALA A 230 3.36 -4.29 -3.21
CA ALA A 230 2.22 -3.46 -3.53
C ALA A 230 2.70 -2.03 -3.86
N ALA A 231 2.12 -1.40 -4.88
CA ALA A 231 2.38 0.00 -5.25
C ALA A 231 1.23 0.91 -4.85
N CYS A 232 1.51 2.20 -4.72
CA CYS A 232 0.59 3.26 -4.31
C CYS A 232 0.65 4.46 -5.27
N ALA A 233 -0.39 4.67 -6.06
CA ALA A 233 -0.51 5.90 -6.84
C ALA A 233 -0.94 7.06 -5.92
N LYS A 234 -0.12 8.11 -5.81
CA LYS A 234 -0.35 9.22 -4.87
C LYS A 234 -0.07 10.62 -5.46
N HIS A 235 -0.70 11.71 -4.99
CA HIS A 235 -1.75 11.76 -3.95
C HIS A 235 -3.07 12.23 -4.56
N PHE A 236 -4.11 11.40 -4.44
CA PHE A 236 -5.39 11.56 -5.13
C PHE A 236 -6.19 12.73 -4.54
N VAL A 237 -6.52 13.77 -5.30
CA VAL A 237 -6.04 14.12 -6.65
C VAL A 237 -5.88 15.63 -6.73
N GLY A 238 -4.99 16.09 -7.61
CA GLY A 238 -4.73 17.52 -7.81
C GLY A 238 -3.68 18.10 -6.87
N ASP A 239 -2.91 17.24 -6.19
CA ASP A 239 -1.82 17.63 -5.29
C ASP A 239 -0.77 18.55 -5.95
N GLY A 240 -0.43 18.32 -7.23
CA GLY A 240 0.49 19.19 -7.98
C GLY A 240 -0.10 20.51 -8.48
N GLY A 241 -1.39 20.79 -8.24
CA GLY A 241 -2.11 21.96 -8.77
C GLY A 241 -2.41 23.05 -7.73
N THR A 242 -1.82 22.98 -6.53
CA THR A 242 -2.18 23.87 -5.43
C THR A 242 -1.82 25.33 -5.73
N THR A 243 -2.66 26.24 -5.23
CA THR A 243 -2.51 27.68 -5.46
C THR A 243 -1.13 28.17 -4.98
N ARG A 244 -0.36 28.76 -5.89
CA ARG A 244 1.03 29.23 -5.67
C ARG A 244 2.03 28.13 -5.29
N GLY A 245 1.72 26.87 -5.57
CA GLY A 245 2.55 25.73 -5.17
C GLY A 245 2.64 25.54 -3.65
N ILE A 246 1.71 26.08 -2.86
CA ILE A 246 1.74 25.89 -1.40
C ILE A 246 1.36 24.44 -1.09
N ASN A 247 2.21 23.72 -0.37
CA ASN A 247 1.95 22.33 -0.01
C ASN A 247 0.64 22.18 0.78
N GLU A 248 -0.11 21.10 0.52
CA GLU A 248 -1.39 20.78 1.19
C GLU A 248 -2.53 21.81 1.01
N ASN A 249 -2.33 22.81 0.15
CA ASN A 249 -3.26 23.91 -0.01
C ASN A 249 -4.42 23.56 -0.98
N ASN A 250 -5.16 24.57 -1.42
CA ASN A 250 -6.31 24.43 -2.30
C ASN A 250 -5.87 24.46 -3.77
N THR A 251 -6.27 23.44 -4.52
CA THR A 251 -6.23 23.39 -5.98
C THR A 251 -7.54 23.96 -6.51
N VAL A 252 -7.45 25.08 -7.24
CA VAL A 252 -8.61 25.79 -7.80
C VAL A 252 -8.64 25.56 -9.30
N ILE A 253 -9.58 24.73 -9.76
CA ILE A 253 -9.63 24.27 -11.15
C ILE A 253 -11.04 23.82 -11.50
N ASP A 254 -11.44 23.98 -12.76
CA ASP A 254 -12.71 23.43 -13.24
C ASP A 254 -12.61 21.91 -13.46
N ARG A 255 -13.75 21.27 -13.72
CA ARG A 255 -13.80 19.81 -13.93
C ARG A 255 -12.99 19.38 -15.15
N HIS A 256 -13.00 20.18 -16.22
CA HIS A 256 -12.25 19.88 -17.44
C HIS A 256 -10.74 19.88 -17.18
N GLY A 257 -10.21 20.89 -16.50
CA GLY A 257 -8.81 20.97 -16.11
C GLY A 257 -8.41 19.84 -15.16
N LEU A 258 -9.24 19.51 -14.16
CA LEU A 258 -8.96 18.38 -13.26
C LEU A 258 -8.83 17.07 -14.05
N LEU A 259 -9.78 16.80 -14.95
CA LEU A 259 -9.83 15.55 -15.70
C LEU A 259 -8.81 15.46 -16.85
N SER A 260 -8.37 16.59 -17.39
CA SER A 260 -7.34 16.63 -18.44
C SER A 260 -5.92 16.68 -17.89
N ILE A 261 -5.69 17.24 -16.70
CA ILE A 261 -4.35 17.41 -16.12
C ILE A 261 -4.07 16.37 -15.03
N HIS A 262 -4.85 16.36 -13.96
CA HIS A 262 -4.48 15.66 -12.73
C HIS A 262 -5.05 14.24 -12.60
N MET A 263 -6.10 13.91 -13.37
CA MET A 263 -6.76 12.61 -13.32
C MET A 263 -6.15 11.51 -14.23
N PRO A 264 -5.61 11.79 -15.44
CA PRO A 264 -5.29 10.73 -16.41
C PRO A 264 -4.36 9.63 -15.88
N ALA A 265 -3.31 10.01 -15.14
CA ALA A 265 -2.35 9.05 -14.59
C ALA A 265 -2.99 8.07 -13.58
N TYR A 266 -4.09 8.44 -12.91
CA TYR A 266 -4.84 7.50 -12.05
C TYR A 266 -5.54 6.42 -12.87
N TYR A 267 -6.19 6.79 -13.98
CA TYR A 267 -6.79 5.79 -14.88
C TYR A 267 -5.71 4.81 -15.38
N HIS A 268 -4.57 5.32 -15.82
CA HIS A 268 -3.46 4.49 -16.29
C HIS A 268 -2.87 3.60 -15.18
N SER A 269 -2.77 4.10 -13.94
CA SER A 269 -2.34 3.30 -12.78
C SER A 269 -3.34 2.18 -12.46
N ILE A 270 -4.65 2.45 -12.53
CA ILE A 270 -5.73 1.50 -12.25
C ILE A 270 -5.79 0.37 -13.28
N ILE A 271 -5.62 0.68 -14.57
CA ILE A 271 -5.56 -0.35 -15.61
C ILE A 271 -4.24 -1.14 -15.56
N LYS A 272 -3.19 -0.55 -14.98
CA LYS A 272 -1.92 -1.21 -14.60
C LYS A 272 -2.00 -1.93 -13.25
N GLY A 273 -3.20 -2.09 -12.69
CA GLY A 273 -3.44 -2.95 -11.53
C GLY A 273 -2.84 -2.43 -10.23
N VAL A 274 -2.63 -1.10 -10.10
CA VAL A 274 -2.12 -0.50 -8.86
C VAL A 274 -2.92 -0.98 -7.64
N SER A 275 -2.21 -1.41 -6.60
CA SER A 275 -2.84 -2.05 -5.44
C SER A 275 -3.54 -1.06 -4.52
N THR A 276 -2.97 0.13 -4.39
CA THR A 276 -3.48 1.16 -3.47
C THR A 276 -3.43 2.56 -4.10
N ILE A 277 -4.24 3.45 -3.55
CA ILE A 277 -4.23 4.89 -3.88
C ILE A 277 -4.24 5.67 -2.57
N MET A 278 -3.32 6.62 -2.41
CA MET A 278 -3.26 7.50 -1.24
C MET A 278 -3.95 8.82 -1.52
N VAL A 279 -4.80 9.28 -0.61
CA VAL A 279 -5.55 10.55 -0.74
C VAL A 279 -4.65 11.74 -0.37
N SER A 280 -4.74 12.84 -1.13
CA SER A 280 -3.97 14.08 -0.90
C SER A 280 -4.46 14.87 0.30
N TYR A 281 -3.56 15.53 1.03
CA TYR A 281 -3.93 16.56 2.01
C TYR A 281 -4.67 17.76 1.42
N SER A 282 -4.45 18.02 0.12
CA SER A 282 -4.96 19.20 -0.57
C SER A 282 -6.49 19.27 -0.53
N SER A 283 -6.99 20.47 -0.75
CA SER A 283 -8.39 20.68 -1.09
C SER A 283 -8.55 20.83 -2.59
N LEU A 284 -9.69 20.44 -3.12
CA LEU A 284 -10.13 20.79 -4.46
C LEU A 284 -11.31 21.76 -4.35
N ASN A 285 -11.15 22.97 -4.91
CA ASN A 285 -12.17 24.02 -4.87
C ASN A 285 -12.77 24.24 -3.46
N GLY A 286 -11.92 24.22 -2.44
CA GLY A 286 -12.27 24.44 -1.04
C GLY A 286 -12.64 23.17 -0.26
N LYS A 287 -12.89 22.03 -0.93
CA LYS A 287 -13.24 20.77 -0.27
C LYS A 287 -12.04 19.86 -0.07
N LYS A 288 -11.77 19.46 1.18
CA LYS A 288 -10.69 18.53 1.54
C LYS A 288 -10.83 17.20 0.81
N MET A 289 -9.75 16.72 0.18
CA MET A 289 -9.77 15.44 -0.55
C MET A 289 -10.07 14.25 0.37
N HIS A 290 -9.58 14.26 1.61
CA HIS A 290 -9.91 13.25 2.63
C HIS A 290 -11.41 13.20 2.99
N ALA A 291 -12.18 14.26 2.75
CA ALA A 291 -13.63 14.31 2.96
C ALA A 291 -14.44 14.32 1.64
N HIS A 292 -13.80 14.02 0.50
CA HIS A 292 -14.39 14.23 -0.83
C HIS A 292 -15.10 12.99 -1.40
N HIS A 293 -16.27 12.64 -0.84
CA HIS A 293 -17.06 11.46 -1.26
C HIS A 293 -17.27 11.33 -2.78
N GLU A 294 -17.58 12.43 -3.46
CA GLU A 294 -17.81 12.44 -4.92
C GLU A 294 -16.58 12.01 -5.73
N LEU A 295 -15.36 12.27 -5.24
CA LEU A 295 -14.14 11.91 -5.95
C LEU A 295 -13.60 10.56 -5.46
N VAL A 296 -13.57 10.33 -4.16
CA VAL A 296 -13.01 9.11 -3.58
C VAL A 296 -13.92 7.91 -3.81
N THR A 297 -15.24 8.06 -3.63
CA THR A 297 -16.20 6.97 -3.86
C THR A 297 -16.77 7.03 -5.28
N LYS A 298 -17.52 8.08 -5.62
CA LYS A 298 -18.29 8.09 -6.88
C LYS A 298 -17.40 8.12 -8.12
N PHE A 299 -16.28 8.82 -8.09
CA PHE A 299 -15.35 8.84 -9.22
C PHE A 299 -14.37 7.66 -9.17
N LEU A 300 -13.50 7.59 -8.16
CA LEU A 300 -12.43 6.61 -8.12
C LEU A 300 -12.93 5.16 -8.02
N LYS A 301 -13.81 4.86 -7.04
CA LYS A 301 -14.31 3.50 -6.82
C LYS A 301 -15.41 3.11 -7.82
N ASP A 302 -16.34 4.01 -8.10
CA ASP A 302 -17.52 3.69 -8.91
C ASP A 302 -17.34 3.99 -10.39
N THR A 303 -16.68 5.08 -10.79
CA THR A 303 -16.47 5.43 -12.20
C THR A 303 -15.23 4.74 -12.76
N LEU A 304 -14.06 4.92 -12.14
CA LEU A 304 -12.80 4.28 -12.57
C LEU A 304 -12.72 2.80 -12.19
N LYS A 305 -13.72 2.30 -11.44
CA LYS A 305 -13.83 0.90 -10.99
C LYS A 305 -12.59 0.41 -10.22
N PHE A 306 -11.93 1.29 -9.47
CA PHE A 306 -10.82 0.89 -8.59
C PHE A 306 -11.30 -0.13 -7.55
N ARG A 307 -10.63 -1.30 -7.49
CA ARG A 307 -10.92 -2.41 -6.56
C ARG A 307 -9.81 -2.68 -5.56
N GLY A 308 -8.71 -1.94 -5.59
CA GLY A 308 -7.76 -1.88 -4.48
C GLY A 308 -8.33 -1.15 -3.27
N PHE A 309 -7.48 -0.84 -2.30
CA PHE A 309 -7.87 -0.04 -1.14
C PHE A 309 -7.32 1.40 -1.20
N VAL A 310 -8.10 2.33 -0.69
CA VAL A 310 -7.77 3.76 -0.56
C VAL A 310 -7.17 3.99 0.83
N ILE A 311 -5.99 4.58 0.89
CA ILE A 311 -5.32 4.91 2.15
C ILE A 311 -5.29 6.44 2.37
N SER A 312 -5.40 6.90 3.61
CA SER A 312 -5.11 8.31 3.91
C SER A 312 -3.60 8.59 3.82
N ASP A 313 -3.23 9.84 3.53
CA ASP A 313 -1.91 10.35 3.94
C ASP A 313 -1.79 10.44 5.48
N TRP A 314 -0.57 10.67 5.97
CA TRP A 314 -0.19 10.75 7.39
C TRP A 314 -1.02 11.79 8.16
N GLN A 315 -1.86 11.36 9.10
CA GLN A 315 -2.80 12.26 9.81
C GLN A 315 -3.66 13.11 8.84
N GLY A 316 -3.91 12.61 7.63
CA GLY A 316 -4.67 13.37 6.63
C GLY A 316 -6.13 13.57 7.02
N ILE A 317 -6.69 12.66 7.83
CA ILE A 317 -8.02 12.85 8.45
C ILE A 317 -7.97 13.97 9.49
N ASP A 318 -6.96 14.03 10.35
CA ASP A 318 -6.77 15.08 11.36
C ASP A 318 -6.72 16.48 10.72
N LYS A 319 -6.19 16.56 9.50
CA LYS A 319 -6.05 17.79 8.70
C LYS A 319 -7.29 18.17 7.90
N ILE A 320 -8.42 17.47 8.09
CA ILE A 320 -9.73 17.89 7.54
C ILE A 320 -10.17 19.20 8.21
N ASN A 321 -9.96 19.31 9.52
CA ASN A 321 -10.33 20.48 10.31
C ASN A 321 -9.11 21.35 10.63
N TYR A 322 -9.37 22.63 10.96
CA TYR A 322 -8.36 23.55 11.46
C TYR A 322 -8.85 24.18 12.77
N PRO A 323 -8.03 24.21 13.84
CA PRO A 323 -6.67 23.69 13.94
C PRO A 323 -6.60 22.16 13.80
N LEU A 324 -5.39 21.62 13.58
CA LEU A 324 -5.14 20.18 13.43
C LEU A 324 -5.83 19.40 14.56
N HIS A 325 -6.46 18.27 14.21
CA HIS A 325 -7.09 17.34 15.17
C HIS A 325 -8.29 17.94 15.94
N SER A 326 -8.73 19.16 15.62
CA SER A 326 -9.98 19.69 16.14
C SER A 326 -11.18 18.89 15.62
N ASN A 327 -12.13 18.59 16.51
CA ASN A 327 -13.32 17.80 16.19
C ASN A 327 -12.99 16.47 15.45
N TYR A 328 -11.97 15.77 15.94
CA TYR A 328 -11.48 14.54 15.34
C TYR A 328 -12.54 13.46 15.12
N PRO A 329 -13.53 13.24 16.02
CA PRO A 329 -14.62 12.32 15.76
C PRO A 329 -15.38 12.61 14.45
N GLU A 330 -15.69 13.87 14.16
CA GLU A 330 -16.36 14.24 12.90
C GLU A 330 -15.42 14.13 11.69
N ALA A 331 -14.12 14.40 11.87
CA ALA A 331 -13.13 14.20 10.82
C ALA A 331 -13.03 12.71 10.42
N VAL A 332 -12.97 11.80 11.42
CA VAL A 332 -12.98 10.34 11.20
C VAL A 332 -14.25 9.91 10.47
N LEU A 333 -15.41 10.41 10.89
CA LEU A 333 -16.68 10.16 10.21
C LEU A 333 -16.62 10.58 8.74
N ALA A 334 -16.18 11.82 8.48
CA ALA A 334 -16.08 12.39 7.14
C ALA A 334 -15.10 11.58 6.25
N GLY A 335 -13.94 11.18 6.79
CA GLY A 335 -12.95 10.40 6.06
C GLY A 335 -13.43 9.00 5.69
N VAL A 336 -14.00 8.27 6.66
CA VAL A 336 -14.51 6.91 6.43
C VAL A 336 -15.71 6.93 5.49
N GLN A 337 -16.64 7.89 5.64
CA GLN A 337 -17.78 8.03 4.72
C GLN A 337 -17.39 8.53 3.33
N ALA A 338 -16.32 9.33 3.20
CA ALA A 338 -15.82 9.74 1.88
C ALA A 338 -15.35 8.55 1.04
N GLY A 339 -14.90 7.48 1.69
CA GLY A 339 -14.52 6.24 1.01
C GLY A 339 -13.11 5.75 1.36
N ILE A 340 -12.42 6.34 2.33
CA ILE A 340 -11.11 5.86 2.78
C ILE A 340 -11.26 4.45 3.39
N ASP A 341 -10.36 3.54 3.03
CA ASP A 341 -10.40 2.14 3.45
C ASP A 341 -9.42 1.85 4.59
N MET A 342 -8.25 2.48 4.56
CA MET A 342 -7.22 2.38 5.60
C MET A 342 -6.77 3.77 6.01
N VAL A 343 -6.64 4.00 7.32
CA VAL A 343 -6.25 5.29 7.90
C VAL A 343 -4.84 5.18 8.46
N MET A 344 -3.95 6.04 7.99
CA MET A 344 -2.61 6.26 8.51
C MET A 344 -2.71 7.16 9.74
N VAL A 345 -2.90 6.56 10.92
CA VAL A 345 -3.34 7.24 12.15
C VAL A 345 -2.27 8.15 12.77
N PRO A 346 -0.96 7.92 12.63
CA PRO A 346 -0.14 6.73 12.84
C PRO A 346 0.31 6.56 14.32
N PHE A 347 -0.27 7.33 15.24
CA PHE A 347 0.11 7.37 16.66
C PHE A 347 -0.95 6.71 17.56
N ASN A 348 -2.13 7.32 17.65
CA ASN A 348 -3.14 6.97 18.65
C ASN A 348 -4.23 6.03 18.08
N HIS A 349 -3.94 4.73 18.00
CA HIS A 349 -4.91 3.74 17.50
C HIS A 349 -6.14 3.58 18.38
N THR A 350 -6.01 3.65 19.71
CA THR A 350 -7.13 3.41 20.64
C THR A 350 -8.22 4.46 20.46
N GLU A 351 -7.84 5.73 20.30
CA GLU A 351 -8.78 6.81 19.99
C GLU A 351 -9.45 6.60 18.64
N PHE A 352 -8.69 6.33 17.58
CA PHE A 352 -9.26 6.10 16.25
C PHE A 352 -10.24 4.91 16.25
N ILE A 353 -9.84 3.78 16.82
CA ILE A 353 -10.66 2.56 16.88
C ILE A 353 -11.92 2.81 17.71
N GLY A 354 -11.81 3.49 18.86
CA GLY A 354 -12.95 3.86 19.70
C GLY A 354 -13.95 4.74 18.95
N ILE A 355 -13.47 5.79 18.29
CA ILE A 355 -14.31 6.71 17.50
C ILE A 355 -15.05 5.98 16.37
N VAL A 356 -14.36 5.13 15.60
CA VAL A 356 -15.03 4.37 14.51
C VAL A 356 -16.06 3.41 15.09
N THR A 357 -15.74 2.73 16.20
CA THR A 357 -16.67 1.82 16.91
C THR A 357 -17.92 2.58 17.34
N ASP A 358 -17.77 3.74 17.95
CA ASP A 358 -18.89 4.59 18.39
C ASP A 358 -19.74 5.05 17.21
N HIS A 359 -19.13 5.48 16.10
CA HIS A 359 -19.89 5.88 14.91
C HIS A 359 -20.66 4.72 14.28
N VAL A 360 -20.14 3.50 14.32
CA VAL A 360 -20.84 2.30 13.83
C VAL A 360 -21.99 1.95 14.76
N ASN A 361 -21.76 1.90 16.07
CA ASN A 361 -22.77 1.59 17.08
C ASN A 361 -23.93 2.59 17.06
N ASN A 362 -23.61 3.87 16.84
CA ASN A 362 -24.58 4.96 16.69
C ASN A 362 -25.14 5.09 15.26
N LYS A 363 -24.87 4.13 14.37
CA LYS A 363 -25.38 4.06 12.98
C LYS A 363 -25.01 5.26 12.11
N ARG A 364 -23.98 6.03 12.48
CA ARG A 364 -23.42 7.12 11.66
C ARG A 364 -22.52 6.58 10.57
N ILE A 365 -21.81 5.48 10.81
CA ILE A 365 -21.13 4.70 9.76
C ILE A 365 -21.89 3.39 9.56
N PRO A 366 -22.46 3.12 8.38
CA PRO A 366 -23.13 1.84 8.14
C PRO A 366 -22.10 0.70 8.08
N MET A 367 -22.44 -0.47 8.60
CA MET A 367 -21.58 -1.68 8.53
C MET A 367 -21.14 -2.03 7.10
N SER A 368 -21.97 -1.72 6.09
CA SER A 368 -21.61 -1.91 4.69
C SER A 368 -20.38 -1.10 4.25
N ARG A 369 -20.12 0.06 4.86
CA ARG A 369 -18.93 0.88 4.61
C ARG A 369 -17.69 0.22 5.19
N ILE A 370 -17.78 -0.29 6.43
CA ILE A 370 -16.71 -1.07 7.08
C ILE A 370 -16.40 -2.33 6.26
N ASP A 371 -17.44 -3.05 5.84
CA ASP A 371 -17.29 -4.24 5.00
C ASP A 371 -16.66 -3.93 3.64
N ASP A 372 -17.00 -2.81 2.99
CA ASP A 372 -16.33 -2.39 1.74
C ASP A 372 -14.83 -2.15 1.97
N ALA A 373 -14.47 -1.41 3.04
CA ALA A 373 -13.08 -1.13 3.37
C ALA A 373 -12.27 -2.41 3.59
N VAL A 374 -12.75 -3.26 4.50
CA VAL A 374 -12.07 -4.51 4.85
C VAL A 374 -11.98 -5.46 3.67
N ARG A 375 -13.03 -5.57 2.84
CA ARG A 375 -12.99 -6.39 1.61
C ARG A 375 -11.89 -5.95 0.66
N ARG A 376 -11.63 -4.64 0.54
CA ARG A 376 -10.58 -4.09 -0.32
C ARG A 376 -9.19 -4.35 0.25
N ILE A 377 -9.01 -4.16 1.55
CA ILE A 377 -7.75 -4.44 2.26
C ILE A 377 -7.41 -5.93 2.13
N LEU A 378 -8.34 -6.81 2.48
CA LEU A 378 -8.15 -8.26 2.37
C LEU A 378 -7.89 -8.70 0.94
N ARG A 379 -8.57 -8.10 -0.06
CA ARG A 379 -8.30 -8.38 -1.48
C ARG A 379 -6.84 -8.16 -1.83
N VAL A 380 -6.25 -7.03 -1.46
CA VAL A 380 -4.84 -6.75 -1.74
C VAL A 380 -3.94 -7.75 -1.03
N LYS A 381 -4.19 -8.03 0.26
CA LYS A 381 -3.40 -9.00 1.04
C LYS A 381 -3.42 -10.41 0.45
N PHE A 382 -4.58 -10.91 0.02
CA PHE A 382 -4.67 -12.21 -0.64
C PHE A 382 -4.02 -12.21 -2.02
N VAL A 383 -4.26 -11.17 -2.85
CA VAL A 383 -3.71 -11.09 -4.21
C VAL A 383 -2.19 -11.09 -4.20
N MET A 384 -1.57 -10.41 -3.23
CA MET A 384 -0.11 -10.35 -3.10
C MET A 384 0.51 -11.58 -2.42
N GLY A 385 -0.29 -12.62 -2.12
CA GLY A 385 0.17 -13.86 -1.51
C GLY A 385 0.62 -13.72 -0.06
N LEU A 386 0.14 -12.69 0.65
CA LEU A 386 0.59 -12.37 2.02
C LEU A 386 0.13 -13.41 3.05
N PHE A 387 -0.99 -14.08 2.79
CA PHE A 387 -1.47 -15.19 3.62
C PHE A 387 -0.60 -16.44 3.46
N GLU A 388 0.03 -16.62 2.30
CA GLU A 388 0.90 -17.76 2.00
C GLU A 388 2.35 -17.49 2.43
N ASN A 389 2.82 -16.25 2.27
CA ASN A 389 4.19 -15.83 2.57
C ASN A 389 4.18 -14.57 3.46
N PRO A 390 3.78 -14.70 4.75
CA PRO A 390 3.65 -13.54 5.61
C PRO A 390 5.00 -13.01 6.12
N LEU A 391 6.00 -13.88 6.31
CA LEU A 391 7.31 -13.53 6.84
C LEU A 391 8.27 -13.04 5.75
N ALA A 392 9.32 -12.34 6.15
CA ALA A 392 10.37 -11.88 5.25
C ALA A 392 11.09 -13.06 4.57
N ASP A 393 11.50 -12.87 3.32
CA ASP A 393 12.31 -13.81 2.56
C ASP A 393 13.76 -13.31 2.50
N GLU A 394 14.63 -13.97 3.26
CA GLU A 394 16.05 -13.58 3.38
C GLU A 394 16.85 -13.78 2.07
N SER A 395 16.30 -14.51 1.08
CA SER A 395 16.99 -14.70 -0.22
C SER A 395 17.13 -13.41 -1.04
N PHE A 396 16.45 -12.33 -0.66
CA PHE A 396 16.58 -11.01 -1.30
C PHE A 396 17.61 -10.09 -0.65
N VAL A 397 18.21 -10.45 0.49
CA VAL A 397 19.12 -9.58 1.25
C VAL A 397 20.30 -9.09 0.40
N ASP A 398 20.81 -9.93 -0.51
CA ASP A 398 21.90 -9.60 -1.44
C ASP A 398 21.53 -8.55 -2.51
N LYS A 399 20.24 -8.24 -2.66
CA LYS A 399 19.75 -7.23 -3.61
C LYS A 399 19.89 -5.82 -3.09
N LEU A 400 19.90 -5.62 -1.76
CA LEU A 400 20.01 -4.29 -1.16
C LEU A 400 21.33 -3.63 -1.57
N GLY A 401 21.24 -2.51 -2.28
CA GLY A 401 22.43 -1.77 -2.72
C GLY A 401 23.35 -2.55 -3.66
N SER A 402 22.84 -3.54 -4.40
CA SER A 402 23.64 -4.37 -5.30
C SER A 402 24.29 -3.54 -6.42
N GLN A 403 25.44 -3.99 -6.93
CA GLN A 403 26.15 -3.24 -7.98
C GLN A 403 25.31 -3.09 -9.25
N ALA A 404 24.54 -4.12 -9.63
CA ALA A 404 23.64 -4.05 -10.79
C ALA A 404 22.59 -2.94 -10.63
N HIS A 405 22.03 -2.77 -9.44
CA HIS A 405 21.08 -1.69 -9.17
C HIS A 405 21.77 -0.32 -9.18
N ARG A 406 22.99 -0.21 -8.64
CA ARG A 406 23.79 1.03 -8.71
C ARG A 406 24.16 1.40 -10.14
N ASP A 407 24.45 0.42 -11.00
CA ASP A 407 24.73 0.66 -12.42
C ASP A 407 23.47 1.14 -13.15
N LEU A 408 22.29 0.58 -12.84
CA LEU A 408 21.01 1.09 -13.32
C LEU A 408 20.74 2.52 -12.84
N ALA A 409 21.01 2.82 -11.57
CA ALA A 409 20.89 4.18 -11.04
C ALA A 409 21.85 5.14 -11.75
N ARG A 410 23.09 4.72 -12.03
CA ARG A 410 24.06 5.48 -12.80
C ARG A 410 23.61 5.73 -14.24
N GLU A 411 22.98 4.74 -14.87
CA GLU A 411 22.34 4.92 -16.18
C GLU A 411 21.23 5.98 -16.11
N ALA A 412 20.35 5.88 -15.11
CA ALA A 412 19.26 6.83 -14.91
C ALA A 412 19.78 8.26 -14.67
N VAL A 413 20.81 8.42 -13.83
CA VAL A 413 21.49 9.71 -13.63
C VAL A 413 21.98 10.26 -14.96
N ARG A 414 22.71 9.46 -15.76
CA ARG A 414 23.24 9.90 -17.06
C ARG A 414 22.12 10.34 -18.01
N LYS A 415 21.04 9.56 -18.12
CA LYS A 415 19.89 9.85 -19.00
C LYS A 415 19.04 11.04 -18.52
N SER A 416 19.10 11.38 -17.22
CA SER A 416 18.34 12.50 -16.65
C SER A 416 18.97 13.87 -16.89
N LEU A 417 20.23 13.93 -17.34
CA LEU A 417 20.94 15.18 -17.54
C LEU A 417 20.38 15.96 -18.72
N VAL A 418 20.00 17.22 -18.47
CA VAL A 418 19.59 18.17 -19.51
C VAL A 418 20.71 19.17 -19.74
N LEU A 419 21.35 19.09 -20.91
CA LEU A 419 22.40 20.03 -21.30
C LEU A 419 21.78 21.35 -21.78
N LEU A 420 21.83 22.39 -20.94
CA LEU A 420 21.21 23.69 -21.24
C LEU A 420 22.09 24.59 -22.11
N LYS A 421 23.42 24.48 -21.98
CA LYS A 421 24.41 25.29 -22.71
C LYS A 421 25.72 24.52 -22.82
N ASN A 422 26.40 24.62 -23.96
CA ASN A 422 27.69 23.95 -24.19
C ASN A 422 28.69 24.87 -24.92
N GLY A 423 29.26 25.84 -24.21
CA GLY A 423 30.14 26.87 -24.79
C GLY A 423 29.47 28.24 -24.88
N GLU A 424 30.27 29.29 -25.08
CA GLU A 424 29.77 30.65 -25.28
C GLU A 424 29.22 30.89 -26.69
N ASN A 425 29.75 30.15 -27.67
CA ASN A 425 29.32 30.17 -29.07
C ASN A 425 29.27 28.74 -29.64
N ALA A 426 28.78 28.60 -30.88
CA ALA A 426 28.53 27.30 -31.50
C ALA A 426 29.81 26.53 -31.90
N ASP A 427 30.93 27.23 -32.05
CA ASP A 427 32.14 26.66 -32.66
C ASP A 427 33.09 26.00 -31.66
N THR A 428 32.96 26.32 -30.37
CA THR A 428 33.84 25.81 -29.30
C THR A 428 33.07 25.13 -28.16
N PRO A 429 32.58 23.90 -28.36
CA PRO A 429 31.90 23.17 -27.30
C PRO A 429 32.86 22.81 -26.15
N VAL A 430 32.40 22.98 -24.91
CA VAL A 430 33.17 22.67 -23.69
C VAL A 430 33.08 21.17 -23.35
N LEU A 431 31.94 20.55 -23.64
CA LEU A 431 31.68 19.14 -23.38
C LEU A 431 31.79 18.30 -24.67
N PRO A 432 32.32 17.06 -24.57
CA PRO A 432 32.80 16.41 -23.35
C PRO A 432 34.21 16.88 -22.93
N LEU A 433 34.45 16.99 -21.63
CA LEU A 433 35.79 17.30 -21.10
C LEU A 433 36.79 16.17 -21.39
N PRO A 434 38.06 16.49 -21.72
CA PRO A 434 39.09 15.48 -21.89
C PRO A 434 39.40 14.80 -20.55
N LYS A 435 39.56 13.47 -20.55
CA LYS A 435 39.91 12.71 -19.34
C LYS A 435 41.32 13.01 -18.81
N LYS A 436 42.23 13.45 -19.70
CA LYS A 436 43.57 13.90 -19.34
C LYS A 436 43.60 15.42 -19.44
N THR A 437 43.78 16.09 -18.31
CA THR A 437 44.14 17.51 -18.30
C THR A 437 45.57 17.62 -18.85
N LYS A 438 45.80 18.50 -19.82
CA LYS A 438 47.17 18.90 -20.16
C LYS A 438 47.67 19.70 -18.95
N GLY A 439 48.58 19.12 -18.17
CA GLY A 439 49.25 19.84 -17.10
C GLY A 439 49.98 21.05 -17.69
N TYR A 440 49.79 22.21 -17.09
CA TYR A 440 50.62 23.38 -17.34
C TYR A 440 51.93 23.25 -16.59
#